data_AF-A0A1H2YKK3-F1
#
_entry.id   AF-A0A1H2YKK3-F1
#
_cell.length_a   1.000
_cell.length_b   1.000
_cell.length_c   1.000
_cell.angle_alpha   90.00
_cell.angle_beta   90.00
_cell.angle_gamma   90.00
#
_symmetry.space_group_name_H-M   'P 1'
#
loop_
_entity.id
_entity.type
_entity.pdbx_description
1 polymer ?
#
loop_
_entity_poly.entity_id
_entity_poly.type
_entity_poly.pdbx_seq_one_letter_code
_entity_poly.pdbx_strand_id
1 'polypeptide(L)'
;MATPFNNQALAEALRKRQQQQKQATATTGTTLPVATATTVAATPKPSVSQVSGGATAAASSPLGQGGTSYTTADLAARRAMQSNASRLRTDPSYAESETQRALKVIQQRQAQGLDTSQQQKYLTTNLGYKGPTTGTAAAATTAPVTNAQKGQSLMDQITQLAQRQSQQFSYDPNSDPLYQAALQRAQANIQSGNAAAQAEMNRRGILNSTITSDRMGEISAQEMGRVETDVLPSLMQQAYAQFLNQQQQDQQQLANLANSAQMYLSEDQRGIDNQFATADRTGNLALPAEAQSAINSIISLKQQAEAPGITAAERARLSAQADGYRAQLVGMGIDPSAYASSISSANISANPGIRTLAGQQMDLANRQANLQAAGVYMDATGRVITPQTDWTGFARQAANPSTPLTLAGQNQQFVQDQQLWNNDFALEQYAYQQARDAIADQQWKAQFDESVRQNGLSYGLDMLREQNQLAYQQASLALSEDDNLRQWATLDYEMANTNTGTGQEYNGMSANQVLSALQGQFADPETKKIPTDSKTKESIYQQVASFGLPIGTDDQVMLALGLTSKDIQSFDKKYGAGSGK
;
A
#
# COMPACT_ATOMS: atom_id res chain seq x y z
N MET A 1 93.94 23.22 18.36
CA MET A 1 93.22 22.46 19.40
C MET A 1 91.74 22.50 19.05
N ALA A 2 91.19 21.42 18.50
CA ALA A 2 89.78 21.33 18.13
C ALA A 2 88.98 20.88 19.36
N THR A 3 88.09 21.74 19.86
CA THR A 3 87.12 21.38 20.90
C THR A 3 86.09 20.40 20.33
N PRO A 4 85.82 19.25 20.97
CA PRO A 4 84.83 18.30 20.50
C PRO A 4 83.42 18.91 20.57
N PHE A 5 82.70 18.85 19.45
CA PHE A 5 81.27 19.21 19.35
C PHE A 5 80.45 18.37 20.34
N ASN A 6 79.67 19.04 21.19
CA ASN A 6 78.89 18.40 22.24
C ASN A 6 77.59 17.79 21.68
N ASN A 7 77.67 16.53 21.24
CA ASN A 7 76.53 15.73 20.76
C ASN A 7 75.41 15.52 21.81
N GLN A 8 75.61 15.87 23.08
CA GLN A 8 74.57 15.70 24.11
C GLN A 8 73.39 16.68 23.93
N ALA A 9 73.63 17.91 23.48
CA ALA A 9 72.57 18.90 23.33
C ALA A 9 71.56 18.52 22.22
N LEU A 10 72.05 17.94 21.13
CA LEU A 10 71.21 17.44 20.03
C LEU A 10 70.39 16.21 20.47
N ALA A 11 71.00 15.30 21.22
CA ALA A 11 70.32 14.12 21.75
C ALA A 11 69.20 14.48 22.76
N GLU A 12 69.41 15.53 23.55
CA GLU A 12 68.43 15.99 24.55
C GLU A 12 67.25 16.73 23.89
N ALA A 13 67.50 17.51 22.83
CA ALA A 13 66.46 18.15 22.02
C ALA A 13 65.57 17.11 21.31
N LEU A 14 66.15 16.04 20.76
CA LEU A 14 65.41 14.94 20.14
C LEU A 14 64.52 14.18 21.15
N ARG A 15 65.01 13.96 22.39
CA ARG A 15 64.21 13.34 23.46
C ARG A 15 63.01 14.18 23.88
N LYS A 16 63.17 15.50 24.01
CA LYS A 16 62.04 16.40 24.37
C LYS A 16 60.98 16.42 23.27
N ARG A 17 61.36 16.36 21.99
CA ARG A 17 60.42 16.31 20.86
C ARG A 17 59.59 15.02 20.85
N GLN A 18 60.21 13.86 21.12
CA GLN A 18 59.49 12.59 21.25
C GLN A 18 58.51 12.57 22.44
N GLN A 19 58.81 13.29 23.53
CA GLN A 19 57.89 13.42 24.66
C GLN A 19 56.69 14.33 24.34
N GLN A 20 56.88 15.40 23.57
CA GLN A 20 55.78 16.29 23.17
C GLN A 20 54.82 15.62 22.18
N GLN A 21 55.32 14.80 21.25
CA GLN A 21 54.46 14.04 20.34
C GLN A 21 53.59 13.00 21.06
N LYS A 22 54.09 12.38 22.14
CA LYS A 22 53.30 11.44 22.95
C LYS A 22 52.18 12.10 23.78
N GLN A 23 52.26 13.41 24.05
CA GLN A 23 51.23 14.12 24.80
C GLN A 23 50.11 14.67 23.91
N ALA A 24 50.38 14.91 22.62
CA ALA A 24 49.37 15.40 21.68
C ALA A 24 48.32 14.33 21.30
N THR A 25 48.64 13.04 21.40
CA THR A 25 47.74 11.94 20.98
C THR A 25 46.71 11.51 22.03
N ALA A 26 46.69 12.11 23.23
CA ALA A 26 45.84 11.68 24.34
C ALA A 26 44.57 12.53 24.57
N THR A 27 44.35 13.61 23.82
CA THR A 27 43.40 14.67 24.23
C THR A 27 42.30 15.00 23.20
N THR A 28 41.81 14.01 22.46
CA THR A 28 40.64 14.17 21.57
C THR A 28 39.68 12.98 21.73
N GLY A 29 39.16 12.81 22.94
CA GLY A 29 38.01 11.96 23.25
C GLY A 29 36.83 12.81 23.69
N THR A 30 36.17 13.49 22.75
CA THR A 30 34.98 14.31 23.03
C THR A 30 33.76 13.39 23.11
N THR A 31 33.40 12.96 24.31
CA THR A 31 32.11 12.30 24.58
C THR A 31 30.99 13.33 24.55
N LEU A 32 30.04 13.18 23.64
CA LEU A 32 28.77 13.92 23.61
C LEU A 32 27.89 13.50 24.80
N PRO A 33 27.23 14.43 25.51
CA PRO A 33 26.32 14.07 26.60
C PRO A 33 24.99 13.52 26.06
N VAL A 34 24.60 12.36 26.59
CA VAL A 34 23.28 11.74 26.42
C VAL A 34 22.24 12.58 27.16
N ALA A 35 21.25 13.08 26.42
CA ALA A 35 20.09 13.78 26.98
C ALA A 35 19.25 12.82 27.83
N THR A 36 19.11 13.13 29.11
CA THR A 36 18.26 12.41 30.06
C THR A 36 16.81 12.80 29.80
N ALA A 37 15.96 11.83 29.49
CA ALA A 37 14.54 12.04 29.26
C ALA A 37 13.83 12.42 30.57
N THR A 38 13.25 13.62 30.60
CA THR A 38 12.34 14.07 31.64
C THR A 38 11.05 13.26 31.56
N THR A 39 10.75 12.50 32.61
CA THR A 39 9.48 11.82 32.83
C THR A 39 8.38 12.85 33.07
N VAL A 40 7.48 13.01 32.11
CA VAL A 40 6.26 13.81 32.28
C VAL A 40 5.21 12.97 33.00
N ALA A 41 4.73 13.54 34.10
CA ALA A 41 3.74 12.95 35.00
C ALA A 41 2.42 12.59 34.30
N ALA A 42 1.88 11.45 34.69
CA ALA A 42 0.55 10.97 34.31
C ALA A 42 -0.54 11.94 34.81
N THR A 43 -1.38 12.40 33.88
CA THR A 43 -2.61 13.13 34.17
C THR A 43 -3.68 12.16 34.71
N PRO A 44 -4.42 12.52 35.78
CA PRO A 44 -5.44 11.66 36.35
C PRO A 44 -6.70 11.56 35.46
N LYS A 45 -7.17 10.32 35.34
CA LYS A 45 -8.41 9.88 34.70
C LYS A 45 -9.64 10.60 35.31
N PRO A 46 -10.47 11.31 34.54
CA PRO A 46 -11.68 11.93 35.07
C PRO A 46 -12.74 10.86 35.40
N SER A 47 -13.20 10.93 36.65
CA SER A 47 -14.30 10.18 37.25
C SER A 47 -15.64 10.63 36.66
N VAL A 48 -16.44 9.65 36.22
CA VAL A 48 -17.80 9.83 35.69
C VAL A 48 -18.74 10.17 36.85
N SER A 49 -19.30 11.38 36.86
CA SER A 49 -20.44 11.74 37.72
C SER A 49 -21.74 11.56 36.94
N GLN A 50 -22.62 10.71 37.48
CA GLN A 50 -24.02 10.58 37.05
C GLN A 50 -24.76 11.90 37.29
N VAL A 51 -25.43 12.42 36.27
CA VAL A 51 -26.49 13.41 36.40
C VAL A 51 -27.74 12.86 35.73
N SER A 52 -28.77 12.68 36.55
CA SER A 52 -30.15 12.38 36.19
C SER A 52 -30.81 13.61 35.56
N GLY A 53 -31.42 13.46 34.38
CA GLY A 53 -32.28 14.47 33.77
C GLY A 53 -33.05 13.88 32.60
N GLY A 54 -34.35 13.69 32.76
CA GLY A 54 -35.23 13.09 31.78
C GLY A 54 -35.63 14.02 30.64
N ALA A 55 -35.78 13.45 29.45
CA ALA A 55 -36.68 13.90 28.40
C ALA A 55 -37.03 12.69 27.51
N THR A 56 -38.32 12.37 27.44
CA THR A 56 -38.90 11.24 26.72
C THR A 56 -38.84 11.45 25.21
N ALA A 57 -38.01 10.65 24.52
CA ALA A 57 -38.11 10.40 23.08
C ALA A 57 -38.73 9.00 22.88
N ALA A 58 -39.74 8.90 22.00
CA ALA A 58 -40.45 7.67 21.70
C ALA A 58 -39.50 6.59 21.16
N ALA A 59 -39.22 5.58 21.99
CA ALA A 59 -38.44 4.41 21.62
C ALA A 59 -39.25 3.51 20.68
N SER A 60 -38.62 3.12 19.57
CA SER A 60 -39.03 1.93 18.81
C SER A 60 -39.03 0.73 19.76
N SER A 61 -40.13 -0.04 19.76
CA SER A 61 -40.25 -1.22 20.61
C SER A 61 -39.03 -2.13 20.45
N PRO A 62 -38.26 -2.41 21.51
CA PRO A 62 -37.22 -3.41 21.44
C PRO A 62 -37.90 -4.73 21.08
N LEU A 63 -37.48 -5.35 19.98
CA LEU A 63 -37.86 -6.73 19.64
C LEU A 63 -37.42 -7.62 20.81
N GLY A 64 -38.33 -7.80 21.76
CA GLY A 64 -38.08 -8.45 23.04
C GLY A 64 -37.46 -9.82 22.85
N GLN A 65 -36.69 -10.26 23.84
CA GLN A 65 -36.14 -11.61 23.87
C GLN A 65 -37.28 -12.63 23.88
N GLY A 66 -37.59 -13.15 22.70
CA GLY A 66 -38.14 -14.47 22.43
C GLY A 66 -39.26 -14.96 23.34
N GLY A 67 -40.51 -14.77 22.88
CA GLY A 67 -41.65 -15.62 23.22
C GLY A 67 -42.24 -15.41 24.62
N THR A 68 -43.55 -15.11 24.66
CA THR A 68 -44.33 -15.14 25.88
C THR A 68 -44.25 -16.56 26.47
N SER A 69 -43.70 -16.72 27.69
CA SER A 69 -43.67 -18.04 28.33
C SER A 69 -45.10 -18.54 28.57
N TYR A 70 -45.36 -19.81 28.26
CA TYR A 70 -46.65 -20.46 28.51
C TYR A 70 -47.12 -20.35 29.97
N THR A 71 -46.17 -20.20 30.91
CA THR A 71 -46.45 -20.09 32.34
C THR A 71 -46.75 -18.66 32.78
N THR A 72 -46.29 -17.64 32.06
CA THR A 72 -46.43 -16.22 32.45
C THR A 72 -47.36 -15.42 31.54
N ALA A 73 -47.79 -15.99 30.41
CA ALA A 73 -48.76 -15.39 29.50
C ALA A 73 -50.13 -15.19 30.17
N ASP A 74 -50.82 -14.10 29.85
CA ASP A 74 -52.20 -13.91 30.27
C ASP A 74 -53.14 -14.98 29.67
N LEU A 75 -54.38 -15.03 30.15
CA LEU A 75 -55.36 -16.02 29.70
C LEU A 75 -55.68 -15.91 28.20
N ALA A 76 -55.69 -14.71 27.63
CA ALA A 76 -56.00 -14.47 26.23
C ALA A 76 -54.84 -14.95 25.33
N ALA A 77 -53.60 -14.64 25.71
CA ALA A 77 -52.39 -15.12 25.05
C ALA A 77 -52.27 -16.64 25.12
N ARG A 78 -52.64 -17.27 26.25
CA ARG A 78 -52.70 -18.75 26.34
C ARG A 78 -53.73 -19.37 25.40
N ARG A 79 -54.92 -18.78 25.29
CA ARG A 79 -55.94 -19.24 24.33
C ARG A 79 -55.48 -19.07 22.88
N ALA A 80 -54.83 -17.96 22.55
CA ALA A 80 -54.27 -17.73 21.22
C ALA A 80 -53.14 -18.74 20.90
N MET A 81 -52.26 -19.03 21.85
CA MET A 81 -51.22 -20.05 21.68
C MET A 81 -51.80 -21.45 21.51
N GLN A 82 -52.84 -21.83 22.26
CA GLN A 82 -53.54 -23.10 22.06
C GLN A 82 -54.22 -23.18 20.69
N SER A 83 -54.85 -22.10 20.24
CA SER A 83 -55.46 -22.04 18.90
C SER A 83 -54.42 -22.15 17.79
N ASN A 84 -53.27 -21.48 17.92
CA ASN A 84 -52.18 -21.64 16.95
C ASN A 84 -51.59 -23.06 17.00
N ALA A 85 -51.45 -23.66 18.18
CA ALA A 85 -50.97 -25.03 18.33
C ALA A 85 -51.95 -26.08 17.78
N SER A 86 -53.27 -25.81 17.78
CA SER A 86 -54.23 -26.67 17.10
C SER A 86 -54.16 -26.48 15.59
N ARG A 87 -54.09 -25.24 15.09
CA ARG A 87 -53.95 -24.95 13.65
C ARG A 87 -52.68 -25.55 13.07
N LEU A 88 -51.57 -25.49 13.80
CA LEU A 88 -50.31 -26.12 13.41
C LEU A 88 -50.40 -27.63 13.17
N ARG A 89 -51.32 -28.32 13.86
CA ARG A 89 -51.53 -29.77 13.69
C ARG A 89 -52.57 -30.10 12.63
N THR A 90 -53.57 -29.24 12.45
CA THR A 90 -54.73 -29.54 11.59
C THR A 90 -54.65 -28.90 10.21
N ASP A 91 -53.82 -27.87 10.02
CA ASP A 91 -53.72 -27.07 8.79
C ASP A 91 -52.27 -27.06 8.27
N PRO A 92 -51.94 -27.89 7.26
CA PRO A 92 -50.61 -27.94 6.67
C PRO A 92 -50.16 -26.62 6.06
N SER A 93 -51.07 -25.85 5.47
CA SER A 93 -50.75 -24.55 4.85
C SER A 93 -50.35 -23.52 5.91
N TYR A 94 -51.01 -23.58 7.08
CA TYR A 94 -50.63 -22.77 8.23
C TYR A 94 -49.24 -23.16 8.75
N ALA A 95 -48.94 -24.45 8.86
CA ALA A 95 -47.62 -24.93 9.28
C ALA A 95 -46.48 -24.49 8.34
N GLU A 96 -46.71 -24.50 7.03
CA GLU A 96 -45.76 -23.96 6.04
C GLU A 96 -45.55 -22.45 6.21
N SER A 97 -46.63 -21.68 6.34
CA SER A 97 -46.55 -20.22 6.54
C SER A 97 -45.81 -19.86 7.83
N GLU A 98 -46.02 -20.61 8.90
CA GLU A 98 -45.38 -20.44 10.19
C GLU A 98 -43.88 -20.79 10.13
N THR A 99 -43.54 -21.82 9.36
CA THR A 99 -42.15 -22.21 9.07
C THR A 99 -41.39 -21.11 8.33
N GLN A 100 -41.99 -20.53 7.28
CA GLN A 100 -41.40 -19.41 6.54
C GLN A 100 -41.24 -18.17 7.42
N ARG A 101 -42.25 -17.86 8.25
CA ARG A 101 -42.18 -16.75 9.20
C ARG A 101 -41.03 -16.94 10.19
N ALA A 102 -40.90 -18.14 10.76
CA ALA A 102 -39.84 -18.46 11.71
C ALA A 102 -38.45 -18.36 11.07
N LEU A 103 -38.27 -18.86 9.83
CA LEU A 103 -37.03 -18.71 9.07
C LEU A 103 -36.66 -17.23 8.82
N LYS A 104 -37.64 -16.39 8.44
CA LYS A 104 -37.41 -14.95 8.24
C LYS A 104 -36.97 -14.24 9.52
N VAL A 105 -37.57 -14.59 10.66
CA VAL A 105 -37.19 -14.03 11.97
C VAL A 105 -35.77 -14.46 12.36
N ILE A 106 -35.40 -15.72 12.12
CA ILE A 106 -34.03 -16.21 12.35
C ILE A 106 -33.05 -15.40 11.50
N GLN A 107 -33.33 -15.22 10.21
CA GLN A 107 -32.47 -14.46 9.30
C GLN A 107 -32.31 -13.00 9.75
N GLN A 108 -33.40 -12.33 10.15
CA GLN A 108 -33.36 -10.95 10.64
C GLN A 108 -32.58 -10.82 11.94
N ARG A 109 -32.79 -11.72 12.91
CA ARG A 109 -32.05 -11.72 14.18
C ARG A 109 -30.57 -12.01 13.97
N GLN A 110 -30.25 -12.94 13.07
CA GLN A 110 -28.87 -13.27 12.72
C GLN A 110 -28.16 -12.08 12.06
N ALA A 111 -28.83 -11.36 11.17
CA ALA A 111 -28.30 -10.13 10.57
C ALA A 111 -28.05 -9.01 11.61
N GLN A 112 -28.78 -9.02 12.73
CA GLN A 112 -28.61 -8.09 13.85
C GLN A 112 -27.62 -8.60 14.91
N GLY A 113 -26.99 -9.76 14.72
CA GLY A 113 -26.10 -10.37 15.71
C GLY A 113 -26.81 -10.84 16.99
N LEU A 114 -28.14 -11.01 16.95
CA LEU A 114 -28.94 -11.46 18.08
C LEU A 114 -28.98 -12.99 18.16
N ASP A 115 -29.13 -13.53 19.37
CA ASP A 115 -29.30 -14.97 19.57
C ASP A 115 -30.58 -15.48 18.87
N THR A 116 -30.43 -16.59 18.15
CA THR A 116 -31.48 -17.27 17.37
C THR A 116 -31.84 -18.65 17.91
N SER A 117 -31.18 -19.10 18.99
CA SER A 117 -31.32 -20.45 19.56
C SER A 117 -32.77 -20.84 19.85
N GLN A 118 -33.57 -19.93 20.40
CA GLN A 118 -34.99 -20.18 20.71
C GLN A 118 -35.86 -20.28 19.46
N GLN A 119 -35.59 -19.46 18.44
CA GLN A 119 -36.32 -19.53 17.17
C GLN A 119 -35.95 -20.80 16.40
N GLN A 120 -34.68 -21.22 16.44
CA GLN A 120 -34.22 -22.49 15.89
C GLN A 120 -34.86 -23.68 16.62
N LYS A 121 -34.99 -23.61 17.96
CA LYS A 121 -35.70 -24.62 18.75
C LYS A 121 -37.19 -24.69 18.40
N TYR A 122 -37.86 -23.55 18.24
CA TYR A 122 -39.25 -23.50 17.79
C TYR A 122 -39.42 -24.14 16.40
N LEU A 123 -38.55 -23.79 15.46
CA LEU A 123 -38.53 -24.32 14.10
C LEU A 123 -38.36 -25.85 14.07
N THR A 124 -37.43 -26.37 14.87
CA THR A 124 -37.13 -27.82 14.89
C THR A 124 -38.09 -28.63 15.75
N THR A 125 -38.45 -28.13 16.93
CA THR A 125 -39.22 -28.88 17.95
C THR A 125 -40.73 -28.74 17.73
N ASN A 126 -41.22 -27.54 17.42
CA ASN A 126 -42.65 -27.27 17.35
C ASN A 126 -43.19 -27.42 15.92
N LEU A 127 -42.40 -27.00 14.93
CA LEU A 127 -42.78 -27.04 13.52
C LEU A 127 -42.30 -28.32 12.81
N GLY A 128 -41.44 -29.11 13.45
CA GLY A 128 -40.90 -30.34 12.86
C GLY A 128 -40.04 -30.11 11.62
N TYR A 129 -39.61 -28.86 11.38
CA TYR A 129 -38.77 -28.53 10.24
C TYR A 129 -37.41 -29.19 10.41
N LYS A 130 -37.16 -30.19 9.58
CA LYS A 130 -35.84 -30.74 9.36
C LYS A 130 -35.24 -29.94 8.21
N GLY A 131 -34.34 -29.02 8.54
CA GLY A 131 -33.49 -28.40 7.52
C GLY A 131 -32.79 -29.51 6.70
N PRO A 132 -32.30 -29.21 5.49
CA PRO A 132 -31.56 -30.18 4.69
C PRO A 132 -30.46 -30.79 5.55
N THR A 133 -30.60 -32.08 5.85
CA THR A 133 -29.75 -32.78 6.82
C THR A 133 -28.34 -32.89 6.26
N THR A 134 -27.45 -32.04 6.73
CA THR A 134 -26.02 -32.32 6.72
C THR A 134 -25.79 -33.47 7.70
N GLY A 135 -25.39 -34.62 7.17
CA GLY A 135 -25.14 -35.83 7.94
C GLY A 135 -24.07 -35.59 9.02
N THR A 136 -24.35 -36.07 10.22
CA THR A 136 -23.41 -36.11 11.34
C THR A 136 -22.23 -37.02 11.02
N ALA A 137 -21.14 -36.44 10.52
CA ALA A 137 -19.80 -36.98 10.58
C ALA A 137 -18.94 -36.04 11.44
N ALA A 138 -17.95 -36.62 12.12
CA ALA A 138 -17.06 -35.98 13.09
C ALA A 138 -16.55 -34.61 12.63
N ALA A 139 -16.37 -33.70 13.60
CA ALA A 139 -15.96 -32.30 13.48
C ALA A 139 -14.86 -32.04 12.43
N ALA A 140 -15.27 -31.94 11.17
CA ALA A 140 -14.58 -31.20 10.14
C ALA A 140 -15.21 -29.82 10.13
N THR A 141 -14.40 -28.78 10.34
CA THR A 141 -14.77 -27.39 10.09
C THR A 141 -15.36 -27.31 8.68
N THR A 142 -16.69 -27.24 8.58
CA THR A 142 -17.37 -27.08 7.31
C THR A 142 -16.97 -25.72 6.76
N ALA A 143 -16.29 -25.75 5.62
CA ALA A 143 -15.92 -24.55 4.90
C ALA A 143 -17.17 -23.65 4.76
N PRO A 144 -17.06 -22.35 5.03
CA PRO A 144 -18.18 -21.43 4.90
C PRO A 144 -18.76 -21.53 3.50
N VAL A 145 -20.09 -21.66 3.40
CA VAL A 145 -20.83 -21.67 2.13
C VAL A 145 -20.37 -20.45 1.32
N THR A 146 -19.74 -20.70 0.16
CA THR A 146 -19.12 -19.64 -0.64
C THR A 146 -20.19 -18.71 -1.19
N ASN A 147 -19.83 -17.46 -1.48
CA ASN A 147 -20.77 -16.49 -2.06
C ASN A 147 -21.34 -17.00 -3.40
N ALA A 148 -20.55 -17.77 -4.16
CA ALA A 148 -21.01 -18.48 -5.35
C ALA A 148 -22.20 -19.43 -5.08
N GLN A 149 -22.13 -20.25 -4.03
CA GLN A 149 -23.22 -21.18 -3.66
C GLN A 149 -24.48 -20.43 -3.21
N LYS A 150 -24.32 -19.32 -2.47
CA LYS A 150 -25.45 -18.45 -2.08
C LYS A 150 -26.09 -17.79 -3.29
N GLY A 151 -25.28 -17.31 -4.23
CA GLY A 151 -25.73 -16.74 -5.50
C GLY A 151 -26.55 -17.72 -6.33
N GLN A 152 -26.09 -18.97 -6.44
CA GLN A 152 -26.84 -20.04 -7.12
C GLN A 152 -28.18 -20.34 -6.47
N SER A 153 -28.23 -20.49 -5.14
CA SER A 153 -29.53 -20.73 -4.47
C SER A 153 -30.51 -19.58 -4.67
N LEU A 154 -30.01 -18.34 -4.76
CA LEU A 154 -30.84 -17.16 -4.98
C LEU A 154 -31.36 -17.12 -6.43
N MET A 155 -30.52 -17.52 -7.39
CA MET A 155 -30.90 -17.65 -8.80
C MET A 155 -31.97 -18.73 -9.01
N ASP A 156 -31.87 -19.86 -8.32
CA ASP A 156 -32.91 -20.90 -8.35
C ASP A 156 -34.24 -20.37 -7.80
N GLN A 157 -34.18 -19.55 -6.75
CA GLN A 157 -35.35 -18.89 -6.15
C GLN A 157 -35.96 -17.85 -7.10
N ILE A 158 -35.14 -17.04 -7.78
CA ILE A 158 -35.58 -16.10 -8.84
C ILE A 158 -36.24 -16.88 -9.97
N THR A 159 -35.66 -18.01 -10.39
CA THR A 159 -36.18 -18.84 -11.47
C THR A 159 -37.54 -19.44 -11.11
N GLN A 160 -37.71 -19.92 -9.89
CA GLN A 160 -39.02 -20.38 -9.38
C GLN A 160 -40.06 -19.26 -9.34
N LEU A 161 -39.68 -18.05 -8.93
CA LEU A 161 -40.59 -16.90 -8.92
C LEU A 161 -40.96 -16.45 -10.34
N ALA A 162 -39.98 -16.41 -11.24
CA ALA A 162 -40.19 -16.07 -12.65
C ALA A 162 -41.13 -17.06 -13.36
N GLN A 163 -41.04 -18.36 -13.02
CA GLN A 163 -41.94 -19.38 -13.58
C GLN A 163 -43.40 -19.25 -13.09
N ARG A 164 -43.68 -18.52 -12.00
CA ARG A 164 -45.06 -18.27 -11.53
C ARG A 164 -45.75 -17.11 -12.28
N GLN A 165 -45.02 -16.32 -13.06
CA GLN A 165 -45.44 -14.97 -13.45
C GLN A 165 -46.44 -14.88 -14.63
N SER A 166 -47.01 -15.98 -15.11
CA SER A 166 -47.93 -15.97 -16.26
C SER A 166 -49.30 -16.59 -15.99
N GLN A 167 -49.81 -16.54 -14.75
CA GLN A 167 -51.22 -16.87 -14.54
C GLN A 167 -52.10 -15.73 -15.06
N GLN A 168 -52.84 -16.02 -16.14
CA GLN A 168 -53.85 -15.12 -16.69
C GLN A 168 -54.90 -14.86 -15.60
N PHE A 169 -55.30 -13.59 -15.42
CA PHE A 169 -56.33 -13.23 -14.46
C PHE A 169 -57.60 -14.04 -14.73
N SER A 170 -58.01 -14.84 -13.74
CA SER A 170 -59.26 -15.59 -13.75
C SER A 170 -60.03 -15.21 -12.50
N TYR A 171 -61.21 -14.60 -12.69
CA TYR A 171 -62.12 -14.26 -11.60
C TYR A 171 -63.15 -15.38 -11.47
N ASP A 172 -63.13 -16.09 -10.34
CA ASP A 172 -64.17 -17.05 -9.97
C ASP A 172 -65.12 -16.41 -8.95
N PRO A 173 -66.33 -16.00 -9.35
CA PRO A 173 -67.30 -15.36 -8.46
C PRO A 173 -67.65 -16.21 -7.24
N ASN A 174 -67.65 -17.54 -7.37
CA ASN A 174 -68.06 -18.43 -6.29
C ASN A 174 -67.04 -18.48 -5.16
N SER A 175 -65.78 -18.18 -5.48
CA SER A 175 -64.68 -18.11 -4.52
C SER A 175 -64.55 -16.76 -3.81
N ASP A 176 -65.20 -15.70 -4.32
CA ASP A 176 -65.11 -14.35 -3.76
C ASP A 176 -66.06 -14.18 -2.55
N PRO A 177 -65.56 -13.92 -1.34
CA PRO A 177 -66.38 -13.72 -0.15
C PRO A 177 -67.30 -12.49 -0.24
N LEU A 178 -66.94 -11.45 -0.99
CA LEU A 178 -67.79 -10.27 -1.17
C LEU A 178 -68.98 -10.57 -2.08
N TYR A 179 -68.79 -11.38 -3.12
CA TYR A 179 -69.89 -11.85 -3.96
C TYR A 179 -70.87 -12.72 -3.16
N GLN A 180 -70.37 -13.63 -2.33
CA GLN A 180 -71.22 -14.42 -1.44
C GLN A 180 -72.01 -13.55 -0.44
N ALA A 181 -71.38 -12.52 0.11
CA ALA A 181 -72.06 -11.57 1.02
C ALA A 181 -73.16 -10.77 0.28
N ALA A 182 -72.93 -10.38 -0.97
CA ALA A 182 -73.93 -9.70 -1.81
C ALA A 182 -75.14 -10.62 -2.11
N LEU A 183 -74.88 -11.89 -2.45
CA LEU A 183 -75.90 -12.92 -2.64
C LEU A 183 -76.75 -13.12 -1.38
N GLN A 184 -76.11 -13.25 -0.20
CA GLN A 184 -76.84 -13.38 1.07
C GLN A 184 -77.70 -12.15 1.37
N ARG A 185 -77.21 -10.95 1.07
CA ARG A 185 -77.97 -9.71 1.26
C ARG A 185 -79.18 -9.63 0.32
N ALA A 186 -79.01 -9.99 -0.96
CA ALA A 186 -80.12 -10.05 -1.91
C ALA A 186 -81.17 -11.08 -1.48
N GLN A 187 -80.76 -12.26 -1.01
CA GLN A 187 -81.67 -13.25 -0.45
C GLN A 187 -82.46 -12.71 0.76
N ALA A 188 -81.80 -11.98 1.67
CA ALA A 188 -82.46 -11.34 2.80
C ALA A 188 -83.47 -10.27 2.36
N ASN A 189 -83.13 -9.46 1.36
CA ASN A 189 -84.04 -8.46 0.78
C ASN A 189 -85.27 -9.11 0.12
N ILE A 190 -85.08 -10.22 -0.60
CA ILE A 190 -86.17 -10.97 -1.23
C ILE A 190 -87.11 -11.54 -0.17
N GLN A 191 -86.57 -12.13 0.91
CA GLN A 191 -87.38 -12.64 2.01
C GLN A 191 -88.19 -11.52 2.68
N SER A 192 -87.54 -10.38 2.96
CA SER A 192 -88.21 -9.20 3.54
C SER A 192 -89.27 -8.62 2.59
N GLY A 193 -88.97 -8.53 1.29
CA GLY A 193 -89.87 -8.04 0.26
C GLY A 193 -91.09 -8.95 0.06
N ASN A 194 -90.88 -10.26 0.05
CA ASN A 194 -91.95 -11.26 -0.03
C ASN A 194 -92.85 -11.21 1.21
N ALA A 195 -92.27 -11.10 2.42
CA ALA A 195 -93.05 -10.96 3.64
C ALA A 195 -93.90 -9.67 3.63
N ALA A 196 -93.35 -8.55 3.17
CA ALA A 196 -94.09 -7.29 3.03
C ALA A 196 -95.20 -7.38 1.97
N ALA A 197 -94.91 -7.96 0.80
CA ALA A 197 -95.88 -8.17 -0.26
C ALA A 197 -97.02 -9.11 0.19
N GLN A 198 -96.70 -10.18 0.92
CA GLN A 198 -97.67 -11.12 1.47
C GLN A 198 -98.51 -10.48 2.58
N ALA A 199 -97.92 -9.64 3.44
CA ALA A 199 -98.66 -8.88 4.45
C ALA A 199 -99.63 -7.87 3.81
N GLU A 200 -99.19 -7.17 2.76
CA GLU A 200 -100.03 -6.24 2.00
C GLU A 200 -101.16 -6.96 1.25
N MET A 201 -100.89 -8.13 0.67
CA MET A 201 -101.92 -8.92 -0.03
C MET A 201 -102.88 -9.63 0.94
N ASN A 202 -102.40 -10.03 2.12
CA ASN A 202 -103.26 -10.43 3.25
C ASN A 202 -104.23 -9.31 3.61
N ARG A 203 -103.71 -8.07 3.75
CA ARG A 203 -104.52 -6.89 4.09
C ARG A 203 -105.57 -6.58 3.03
N ARG A 204 -105.29 -6.88 1.75
CA ARG A 204 -106.22 -6.69 0.62
C ARG A 204 -107.15 -7.88 0.35
N GLY A 205 -106.97 -9.02 1.03
CA GLY A 205 -107.83 -10.21 0.89
C GLY A 205 -107.64 -11.02 -0.39
N ILE A 206 -106.51 -10.85 -1.11
CA ILE A 206 -106.27 -11.41 -2.46
C ILE A 206 -105.15 -12.49 -2.49
N LEU A 207 -104.90 -13.13 -1.35
CA LEU A 207 -103.80 -14.07 -1.10
C LEU A 207 -103.63 -15.23 -2.10
N ASN A 208 -104.71 -15.63 -2.77
CA ASN A 208 -104.70 -16.74 -3.74
C ASN A 208 -104.72 -16.28 -5.20
N SER A 209 -104.51 -14.99 -5.46
CA SER A 209 -104.43 -14.47 -6.83
C SER A 209 -103.05 -14.72 -7.44
N THR A 210 -103.02 -15.05 -8.74
CA THR A 210 -101.80 -15.15 -9.58
C THR A 210 -100.91 -13.92 -9.47
N ILE A 211 -101.50 -12.74 -9.21
CA ILE A 211 -100.81 -11.47 -8.97
C ILE A 211 -99.80 -11.58 -7.81
N THR A 212 -100.07 -12.42 -6.82
CA THR A 212 -99.17 -12.63 -5.67
C THR A 212 -97.89 -13.35 -6.07
N SER A 213 -98.04 -14.39 -6.90
CA SER A 213 -96.93 -15.15 -7.49
C SER A 213 -96.08 -14.25 -8.39
N ASP A 214 -96.74 -13.51 -9.27
CA ASP A 214 -96.06 -12.65 -10.27
C ASP A 214 -95.23 -11.57 -9.58
N ARG A 215 -95.79 -10.91 -8.55
CA ARG A 215 -95.08 -9.84 -7.85
C ARG A 215 -93.91 -10.33 -6.99
N MET A 216 -94.03 -11.51 -6.37
CA MET A 216 -92.90 -12.13 -5.66
C MET A 216 -91.79 -12.55 -6.63
N GLY A 217 -92.17 -13.09 -7.80
CA GLY A 217 -91.24 -13.39 -8.89
C GLY A 217 -90.50 -12.13 -9.37
N GLU A 218 -91.21 -11.02 -9.51
CA GLU A 218 -90.66 -9.74 -9.94
C GLU A 218 -89.66 -9.17 -8.93
N ILE A 219 -89.96 -9.20 -7.62
CA ILE A 219 -89.02 -8.78 -6.56
C ILE A 219 -87.77 -9.67 -6.55
N SER A 220 -87.94 -10.99 -6.66
CA SER A 220 -86.82 -11.92 -6.69
C SER A 220 -85.94 -11.72 -7.91
N ALA A 221 -86.53 -11.54 -9.09
CA ALA A 221 -85.81 -11.29 -10.33
C ALA A 221 -85.09 -9.93 -10.31
N GLN A 222 -85.70 -8.90 -9.72
CA GLN A 222 -85.12 -7.56 -9.64
C GLN A 222 -83.90 -7.52 -8.70
N GLU A 223 -83.99 -8.14 -7.52
CA GLU A 223 -82.87 -8.17 -6.56
C GLU A 223 -81.73 -9.09 -7.03
N MET A 224 -82.04 -10.27 -7.58
CA MET A 224 -81.01 -11.15 -8.15
C MET A 224 -80.37 -10.51 -9.39
N GLY A 225 -81.17 -9.88 -10.25
CA GLY A 225 -80.69 -9.18 -11.44
C GLY A 225 -79.71 -8.05 -11.09
N ARG A 226 -79.96 -7.30 -10.00
CA ARG A 226 -79.03 -6.26 -9.51
C ARG A 226 -77.69 -6.81 -9.05
N VAL A 227 -77.66 -7.97 -8.38
CA VAL A 227 -76.39 -8.58 -7.97
C VAL A 227 -75.55 -8.94 -9.20
N GLU A 228 -76.18 -9.48 -10.23
CA GLU A 228 -75.48 -9.90 -11.44
C GLU A 228 -75.07 -8.72 -12.35
N THR A 229 -75.92 -7.70 -12.48
CA THR A 229 -75.66 -6.55 -13.37
C THR A 229 -74.84 -5.43 -12.74
N ASP A 230 -75.08 -5.10 -11.47
CA ASP A 230 -74.42 -3.95 -10.82
C ASP A 230 -73.23 -4.37 -9.94
N VAL A 231 -73.38 -5.46 -9.17
CA VAL A 231 -72.38 -5.84 -8.16
C VAL A 231 -71.23 -6.64 -8.77
N LEU A 232 -71.53 -7.56 -9.69
CA LEU A 232 -70.52 -8.42 -10.31
C LEU A 232 -69.45 -7.63 -11.08
N PRO A 233 -69.77 -6.64 -11.94
CA PRO A 233 -68.73 -5.89 -12.67
C PRO A 233 -67.85 -5.04 -11.75
N SER A 234 -68.43 -4.48 -10.68
CA SER A 234 -67.71 -3.72 -9.65
C SER A 234 -66.68 -4.61 -8.94
N LEU A 235 -67.08 -5.81 -8.52
CA LEU A 235 -66.19 -6.76 -7.85
C LEU A 235 -65.08 -7.24 -8.78
N MET A 236 -65.41 -7.53 -10.04
CA MET A 236 -64.42 -7.94 -11.03
C MET A 236 -63.36 -6.85 -11.25
N GLN A 237 -63.75 -5.56 -11.33
CA GLN A 237 -62.80 -4.45 -11.41
C GLN A 237 -61.92 -4.34 -10.16
N GLN A 238 -62.49 -4.54 -8.97
CA GLN A 238 -61.74 -4.49 -7.72
C GLN A 238 -60.74 -5.65 -7.60
N ALA A 239 -61.17 -6.88 -7.94
CA ALA A 239 -60.31 -8.05 -7.98
C ALA A 239 -59.17 -7.88 -9.00
N TYR A 240 -59.47 -7.29 -10.17
CA TYR A 240 -58.44 -6.98 -11.16
C TYR A 240 -57.42 -5.95 -10.64
N ALA A 241 -57.86 -4.90 -9.95
CA ALA A 241 -56.95 -3.93 -9.33
C ALA A 241 -56.07 -4.55 -8.23
N GLN A 242 -56.61 -5.49 -7.44
CA GLN A 242 -55.81 -6.25 -6.46
C GLN A 242 -54.80 -7.15 -7.14
N PHE A 243 -55.21 -7.86 -8.20
CA PHE A 243 -54.30 -8.68 -9.01
C PHE A 243 -53.16 -7.85 -9.59
N LEU A 244 -53.46 -6.65 -10.11
CA LEU A 244 -52.45 -5.75 -10.67
C LEU A 244 -51.47 -5.25 -9.59
N ASN A 245 -51.95 -4.92 -8.39
CA ASN A 245 -51.11 -4.55 -7.26
C ASN A 245 -50.23 -5.72 -6.79
N GLN A 246 -50.79 -6.94 -6.72
CA GLN A 246 -50.03 -8.15 -6.40
C GLN A 246 -48.93 -8.39 -7.44
N GLN A 247 -49.24 -8.25 -8.73
CA GLN A 247 -48.26 -8.41 -9.80
C GLN A 247 -47.13 -7.37 -9.69
N GLN A 248 -47.44 -6.11 -9.38
CA GLN A 248 -46.42 -5.08 -9.15
C GLN A 248 -45.56 -5.39 -7.92
N GLN A 249 -46.17 -5.85 -6.83
CA GLN A 249 -45.44 -6.21 -5.62
C GLN A 249 -44.48 -7.39 -5.86
N ASP A 250 -44.93 -8.40 -6.60
CA ASP A 250 -44.10 -9.53 -6.99
C ASP A 250 -42.95 -9.09 -7.91
N GLN A 251 -43.20 -8.15 -8.84
CA GLN A 251 -42.17 -7.55 -9.68
C GLN A 251 -41.11 -6.80 -8.85
N GLN A 252 -41.52 -6.04 -7.83
CA GLN A 252 -40.60 -5.34 -6.92
C GLN A 252 -39.77 -6.33 -6.08
N GLN A 253 -40.38 -7.42 -5.61
CA GLN A 253 -39.65 -8.47 -4.90
C GLN A 253 -38.61 -9.14 -5.80
N LEU A 254 -38.97 -9.42 -7.05
CA LEU A 254 -38.06 -10.00 -8.04
C LEU A 254 -36.88 -9.06 -8.31
N ALA A 255 -37.13 -7.75 -8.46
CA ALA A 255 -36.07 -6.76 -8.65
C ALA A 255 -35.11 -6.70 -7.44
N ASN A 256 -35.64 -6.75 -6.22
CA ASN A 256 -34.82 -6.76 -5.00
C ASN A 256 -33.98 -8.05 -4.88
N LEU A 257 -34.53 -9.21 -5.25
CA LEU A 257 -33.77 -10.47 -5.29
C LEU A 257 -32.69 -10.44 -6.37
N ALA A 258 -33.00 -9.92 -7.55
CA ALA A 258 -32.05 -9.80 -8.66
C ALA A 258 -30.86 -8.90 -8.29
N ASN A 259 -31.11 -7.74 -7.66
CA ASN A 259 -30.06 -6.87 -7.14
C ASN A 259 -29.18 -7.56 -6.10
N SER A 260 -29.80 -8.38 -5.23
CA SER A 260 -29.08 -9.16 -4.22
C SER A 260 -28.20 -10.24 -4.86
N ALA A 261 -28.68 -10.93 -5.90
CA ALA A 261 -27.91 -11.92 -6.65
C ALA A 261 -26.69 -11.28 -7.32
N GLN A 262 -26.90 -10.12 -7.93
CA GLN A 262 -25.86 -9.37 -8.61
C GLN A 262 -24.79 -8.86 -7.64
N MET A 263 -25.18 -8.49 -6.42
CA MET A 263 -24.24 -8.14 -5.35
C MET A 263 -23.33 -9.32 -5.00
N TYR A 264 -23.87 -10.52 -4.78
CA TYR A 264 -23.06 -11.71 -4.47
C TYR A 264 -22.08 -12.10 -5.57
N LEU A 265 -22.51 -11.99 -6.84
CA LEU A 265 -21.63 -12.20 -8.00
C LEU A 265 -20.50 -11.16 -8.04
N SER A 266 -20.79 -9.88 -7.76
CA SER A 266 -19.77 -8.82 -7.74
C SER A 266 -18.80 -8.92 -6.57
N GLU A 267 -19.23 -9.44 -5.41
CA GLU A 267 -18.38 -9.63 -4.24
C GLU A 267 -17.33 -10.70 -4.49
N ASP A 268 -17.69 -11.76 -5.23
CA ASP A 268 -16.77 -12.83 -5.62
C ASP A 268 -15.70 -12.31 -6.59
N GLN A 269 -16.12 -11.51 -7.58
CA GLN A 269 -15.21 -10.83 -8.50
C GLN A 269 -14.25 -9.88 -7.76
N ARG A 270 -14.75 -9.12 -6.79
CA ARG A 270 -13.92 -8.28 -5.92
C ARG A 270 -12.93 -9.09 -5.09
N GLY A 271 -13.30 -10.26 -4.62
CA GLY A 271 -12.41 -11.18 -3.90
C GLY A 271 -11.21 -11.58 -4.77
N ILE A 272 -11.50 -11.97 -6.02
CA ILE A 272 -10.49 -12.31 -7.03
C ILE A 272 -9.62 -11.10 -7.38
N ASP A 273 -10.23 -9.93 -7.61
CA ASP A 273 -9.51 -8.70 -7.93
C ASP A 273 -8.60 -8.25 -6.78
N ASN A 274 -9.06 -8.38 -5.53
CA ASN A 274 -8.24 -8.09 -4.36
C ASN A 274 -7.07 -9.08 -4.21
N GLN A 275 -7.27 -10.36 -4.57
CA GLN A 275 -6.18 -11.35 -4.60
C GLN A 275 -5.14 -11.00 -5.67
N PHE A 276 -5.56 -10.57 -6.86
CA PHE A 276 -4.63 -10.12 -7.90
C PHE A 276 -3.92 -8.81 -7.51
N ALA A 277 -4.65 -7.83 -6.98
CA ALA A 277 -4.07 -6.55 -6.57
C ALA A 277 -3.06 -6.70 -5.41
N THR A 278 -3.32 -7.62 -4.48
CA THR A 278 -2.35 -7.97 -3.44
C THR A 278 -1.17 -8.73 -4.01
N ALA A 279 -1.37 -9.61 -4.99
CA ALA A 279 -0.30 -10.31 -5.67
C ALA A 279 0.62 -9.38 -6.48
N ASP A 280 0.07 -8.34 -7.09
CA ASP A 280 0.85 -7.32 -7.81
C ASP A 280 1.66 -6.45 -6.84
N ARG A 281 1.08 -6.10 -5.68
CA ARG A 281 1.80 -5.29 -4.66
C ARG A 281 2.87 -6.05 -3.91
N THR A 282 2.61 -7.31 -3.57
CA THR A 282 3.49 -8.09 -2.69
C THR A 282 4.40 -9.03 -3.48
N GLY A 283 4.15 -9.21 -4.77
CA GLY A 283 4.87 -10.16 -5.62
C GLY A 283 4.52 -11.63 -5.35
N ASN A 284 3.59 -11.91 -4.43
CA ASN A 284 3.18 -13.27 -4.07
C ASN A 284 1.69 -13.44 -4.32
N LEU A 285 1.32 -14.45 -5.12
CA LEU A 285 -0.09 -14.79 -5.31
C LEU A 285 -0.68 -15.26 -3.96
N ALA A 286 -1.73 -14.58 -3.49
CA ALA A 286 -2.44 -15.02 -2.29
C ALA A 286 -3.09 -16.37 -2.58
N LEU A 287 -2.51 -17.42 -2.00
CA LEU A 287 -3.01 -18.79 -2.15
C LEU A 287 -4.37 -18.92 -1.43
N PRO A 288 -5.32 -19.73 -1.96
CA PRO A 288 -6.56 -20.07 -1.26
C PRO A 288 -6.28 -20.55 0.17
N ALA A 289 -7.22 -20.33 1.09
CA ALA A 289 -7.03 -20.71 2.50
C ALA A 289 -6.73 -22.22 2.65
N GLU A 290 -7.39 -23.06 1.84
CA GLU A 290 -7.15 -24.50 1.81
C GLU A 290 -5.72 -24.82 1.35
N ALA A 291 -5.21 -24.09 0.35
CA ALA A 291 -3.84 -24.25 -0.12
C ALA A 291 -2.80 -23.80 0.91
N GLN A 292 -3.06 -22.70 1.63
CA GLN A 292 -2.19 -22.26 2.73
C GLN A 292 -2.11 -23.31 3.84
N SER A 293 -3.23 -23.94 4.20
CA SER A 293 -3.24 -25.03 5.18
C SER A 293 -2.40 -26.22 4.71
N ALA A 294 -2.53 -26.64 3.45
CA ALA A 294 -1.74 -27.73 2.89
C ALA A 294 -0.24 -27.40 2.87
N ILE A 295 0.13 -26.16 2.51
CA ILE A 295 1.52 -25.68 2.50
C ILE A 295 2.10 -25.67 3.92
N ASN A 296 1.36 -25.16 4.91
CA ASN A 296 1.80 -25.17 6.31
C ASN A 296 2.03 -26.59 6.84
N SER A 297 1.16 -27.53 6.46
CA SER A 297 1.35 -28.96 6.77
C SER A 297 2.62 -29.52 6.12
N ILE A 298 2.90 -29.20 4.85
CA ILE A 298 4.14 -29.61 4.16
C ILE A 298 5.37 -29.05 4.86
N ILE A 299 5.36 -27.76 5.25
CA ILE A 299 6.48 -27.10 5.95
C ILE A 299 6.73 -27.79 7.29
N SER A 300 5.69 -28.03 8.09
CA SER A 300 5.81 -28.69 9.39
C SER A 300 6.36 -30.13 9.27
N LEU A 301 5.84 -30.91 8.31
CA LEU A 301 6.33 -32.27 8.06
C LEU A 301 7.79 -32.28 7.59
N LYS A 302 8.20 -31.28 6.80
CA LYS A 302 9.60 -31.12 6.40
C LYS A 302 10.51 -30.72 7.54
N GLN A 303 10.11 -29.76 8.38
CA GLN A 303 10.88 -29.39 9.57
C GLN A 303 11.11 -30.60 10.47
N GLN A 304 10.09 -31.45 10.65
CA GLN A 304 10.23 -32.73 11.36
C GLN A 304 11.19 -33.67 10.64
N ALA A 305 11.10 -33.81 9.31
CA ALA A 305 11.95 -34.70 8.52
C ALA A 305 13.43 -34.28 8.46
N GLU A 306 13.69 -32.98 8.63
CA GLU A 306 15.02 -32.35 8.65
C GLU A 306 15.63 -32.31 10.07
N ALA A 307 14.86 -32.65 11.11
CA ALA A 307 15.35 -32.60 12.48
C ALA A 307 16.51 -33.61 12.72
N PRO A 308 17.55 -33.22 13.46
CA PRO A 308 18.65 -34.11 13.80
C PRO A 308 18.13 -35.31 14.62
N GLY A 309 18.56 -36.52 14.26
CA GLY A 309 18.18 -37.75 14.96
C GLY A 309 17.02 -38.53 14.35
N ILE A 310 16.34 -38.00 13.32
CA ILE A 310 15.32 -38.73 12.55
C ILE A 310 15.96 -39.87 11.75
N THR A 311 15.37 -41.06 11.83
CA THR A 311 15.82 -42.21 11.02
C THR A 311 15.45 -42.05 9.54
N ALA A 312 16.19 -42.71 8.64
CA ALA A 312 15.88 -42.66 7.21
C ALA A 312 14.44 -43.16 6.90
N ALA A 313 13.94 -44.14 7.64
CA ALA A 313 12.58 -44.66 7.50
C ALA A 313 11.51 -43.64 7.92
N GLU A 314 11.72 -42.93 9.04
CA GLU A 314 10.82 -41.86 9.48
C GLU A 314 10.81 -40.69 8.50
N ARG A 315 11.98 -40.30 7.98
CA ARG A 315 12.10 -39.28 6.94
C ARG A 315 11.29 -39.65 5.70
N ALA A 316 11.39 -40.89 5.23
CA ALA A 316 10.61 -41.39 4.10
C ALA A 316 9.09 -41.33 4.38
N ARG A 317 8.66 -41.69 5.59
CA ARG A 317 7.25 -41.62 6.01
C ARG A 317 6.71 -40.19 6.03
N LEU A 318 7.45 -39.24 6.62
CA LEU A 318 7.07 -37.83 6.66
C LEU A 318 7.05 -37.21 5.26
N SER A 319 8.01 -37.58 4.39
CA SER A 319 8.00 -37.15 2.99
C SER A 319 6.77 -37.67 2.24
N ALA A 320 6.40 -38.95 2.43
CA ALA A 320 5.21 -39.53 1.81
C ALA A 320 3.91 -38.86 2.28
N GLN A 321 3.83 -38.46 3.56
CA GLN A 321 2.70 -37.66 4.05
C GLN A 321 2.65 -36.28 3.40
N ALA A 322 3.81 -35.63 3.25
CA ALA A 322 3.91 -34.35 2.55
C ALA A 322 3.53 -34.48 1.06
N ASP A 323 3.83 -35.61 0.40
CA ASP A 323 3.42 -35.88 -0.97
C ASP A 323 1.89 -35.95 -1.13
N GLY A 324 1.16 -36.41 -0.11
CA GLY A 324 -0.31 -36.34 -0.09
C GLY A 324 -0.83 -34.90 -0.16
N TYR A 325 -0.26 -33.99 0.63
CA TYR A 325 -0.60 -32.57 0.57
C TYR A 325 -0.14 -31.90 -0.74
N ARG A 326 0.99 -32.31 -1.33
CA ARG A 326 1.40 -31.85 -2.67
C ARG A 326 0.42 -32.29 -3.74
N ALA A 327 -0.09 -33.52 -3.68
CA ALA A 327 -1.13 -33.98 -4.60
C ALA A 327 -2.43 -33.19 -4.44
N GLN A 328 -2.78 -32.79 -3.20
CA GLN A 328 -3.90 -31.89 -2.96
C GLN A 328 -3.68 -30.51 -3.60
N LEU A 329 -2.47 -29.94 -3.52
CA LEU A 329 -2.11 -28.69 -4.20
C LEU A 329 -2.25 -28.81 -5.73
N VAL A 330 -1.78 -29.91 -6.33
CA VAL A 330 -1.96 -30.19 -7.77
C VAL A 330 -3.45 -30.24 -8.14
N GLY A 331 -4.28 -30.87 -7.31
CA GLY A 331 -5.73 -30.91 -7.52
C GLY A 331 -6.40 -29.53 -7.48
N MET A 332 -5.78 -28.55 -6.82
CA MET A 332 -6.19 -27.14 -6.81
C MET A 332 -5.53 -26.30 -7.92
N GLY A 333 -4.78 -26.94 -8.83
CA GLY A 333 -4.07 -26.26 -9.92
C GLY A 333 -2.80 -25.52 -9.48
N ILE A 334 -2.30 -25.79 -8.26
CA ILE A 334 -1.07 -25.19 -7.72
C ILE A 334 0.10 -26.13 -8.02
N ASP A 335 1.13 -25.62 -8.71
CA ASP A 335 2.35 -26.37 -8.98
C ASP A 335 3.12 -26.65 -7.66
N PRO A 336 3.30 -27.92 -7.26
CA PRO A 336 3.99 -28.29 -6.04
C PRO A 336 5.52 -28.21 -6.16
N SER A 337 6.08 -27.86 -7.33
CA SER A 337 7.54 -27.82 -7.58
C SER A 337 8.28 -26.94 -6.57
N ALA A 338 7.70 -25.80 -6.18
CA ALA A 338 8.23 -24.92 -5.13
C ALA A 338 8.26 -25.55 -3.72
N TYR A 339 7.53 -26.65 -3.52
CA TYR A 339 7.41 -27.40 -2.26
C TYR A 339 7.99 -28.82 -2.36
N ALA A 340 8.63 -29.18 -3.48
CA ALA A 340 9.16 -30.50 -3.79
C ALA A 340 10.12 -31.01 -2.71
N SER A 341 10.22 -32.34 -2.52
CA SER A 341 11.02 -32.97 -1.47
C SER A 341 12.51 -32.55 -1.45
N SER A 342 13.05 -32.08 -2.58
CA SER A 342 14.42 -31.59 -2.73
C SER A 342 14.68 -30.20 -2.13
N ILE A 343 13.65 -29.40 -1.85
CA ILE A 343 13.79 -28.03 -1.33
C ILE A 343 13.72 -28.05 0.21
N SER A 344 14.63 -27.40 0.93
CA SER A 344 14.59 -27.39 2.40
C SER A 344 13.41 -26.61 2.97
N SER A 345 12.99 -26.94 4.20
CA SER A 345 11.93 -26.22 4.91
C SER A 345 12.23 -24.73 5.09
N ALA A 346 13.50 -24.38 5.33
CA ALA A 346 13.96 -23.00 5.47
C ALA A 346 13.76 -22.18 4.18
N ASN A 347 14.07 -22.77 3.02
CA ASN A 347 13.86 -22.11 1.72
C ASN A 347 12.38 -21.88 1.41
N ILE A 348 11.51 -22.83 1.79
CA ILE A 348 10.06 -22.70 1.62
C ILE A 348 9.50 -21.62 2.55
N SER A 349 9.97 -21.59 3.81
CA SER A 349 9.51 -20.60 4.79
C SER A 349 9.88 -19.17 4.41
N ALA A 350 10.99 -18.98 3.69
CA ALA A 350 11.41 -17.69 3.16
C ALA A 350 10.61 -17.22 1.93
N ASN A 351 9.93 -18.14 1.23
CA ASN A 351 9.05 -17.83 0.08
C ASN A 351 7.83 -18.77 0.08
N PRO A 352 6.85 -18.55 0.99
CA PRO A 352 5.72 -19.46 1.19
C PRO A 352 4.64 -19.39 0.08
N GLY A 353 4.89 -18.68 -1.02
CA GLY A 353 3.93 -18.46 -2.09
C GLY A 353 4.52 -18.61 -3.48
N ILE A 354 3.65 -18.75 -4.49
CA ILE A 354 4.06 -18.64 -5.89
C ILE A 354 4.40 -17.17 -6.12
N ARG A 355 5.70 -16.90 -6.31
CA ARG A 355 6.14 -15.59 -6.76
C ARG A 355 5.61 -15.30 -8.14
N THR A 356 4.84 -14.23 -8.26
CA THR A 356 4.36 -13.75 -9.54
C THR A 356 5.55 -13.28 -10.39
N LEU A 357 5.38 -13.24 -11.71
CA LEU A 357 6.38 -12.65 -12.60
C LEU A 357 6.71 -11.20 -12.17
N ALA A 358 5.70 -10.44 -11.76
CA ALA A 358 5.86 -9.10 -11.19
C ALA A 358 6.73 -9.11 -9.92
N GLY A 359 6.52 -10.07 -9.01
CA GLY A 359 7.38 -10.27 -7.84
C GLY A 359 8.83 -10.58 -8.19
N GLN A 360 9.07 -11.42 -9.21
CA GLN A 360 10.42 -11.68 -9.70
C GLN A 360 11.09 -10.42 -10.29
N GLN A 361 10.31 -9.59 -10.98
CA GLN A 361 10.79 -8.33 -11.54
C GLN A 361 11.12 -7.31 -10.45
N MET A 362 10.29 -7.22 -9.40
CA MET A 362 10.56 -6.39 -8.23
C MET A 362 11.82 -6.83 -7.49
N ASP A 363 12.04 -8.14 -7.38
CA ASP A 363 13.24 -8.69 -6.79
C ASP A 363 14.51 -8.38 -7.58
N LEU A 364 14.43 -8.47 -8.90
CA LEU A 364 15.52 -8.08 -9.78
C LEU A 364 15.80 -6.57 -9.67
N ALA A 365 14.76 -5.74 -9.58
CA ALA A 365 14.89 -4.31 -9.34
C ALA A 365 15.53 -4.01 -7.97
N ASN A 366 15.12 -4.70 -6.90
CA ASN A 366 15.71 -4.56 -5.56
C ASN A 366 17.19 -4.99 -5.56
N ARG A 367 17.54 -6.07 -6.27
CA ARG A 367 18.95 -6.47 -6.45
C ARG A 367 19.75 -5.42 -7.23
N GLN A 368 19.19 -4.87 -8.29
CA GLN A 368 19.82 -3.79 -9.05
C GLN A 368 20.01 -2.52 -8.20
N ALA A 369 19.00 -2.13 -7.42
CA ALA A 369 19.09 -1.00 -6.50
C ALA A 369 20.17 -1.22 -5.44
N ASN A 370 20.27 -2.42 -4.86
CA ASN A 370 21.33 -2.74 -3.90
C ASN A 370 22.73 -2.75 -4.54
N LEU A 371 22.86 -3.21 -5.79
CA LEU A 371 24.13 -3.14 -6.53
C LEU A 371 24.52 -1.69 -6.82
N GLN A 372 23.57 -0.85 -7.23
CA GLN A 372 23.80 0.57 -7.47
C GLN A 372 24.20 1.30 -6.18
N ALA A 373 23.49 1.04 -5.07
CA ALA A 373 23.82 1.59 -3.77
C ALA A 373 25.23 1.19 -3.32
N ALA A 374 25.60 -0.09 -3.48
CA ALA A 374 26.95 -0.56 -3.19
C ALA A 374 27.98 0.20 -4.05
N GLY A 375 27.71 0.42 -5.34
CA GLY A 375 28.55 1.22 -6.23
C GLY A 375 28.78 2.64 -5.72
N VAL A 376 27.71 3.36 -5.37
CA VAL A 376 27.80 4.73 -4.83
C VAL A 376 28.64 4.78 -3.56
N TYR A 377 28.47 3.82 -2.64
CA TYR A 377 29.29 3.76 -1.42
C TYR A 377 30.75 3.38 -1.72
N MET A 378 31.01 2.51 -2.70
CA MET A 378 32.37 2.17 -3.12
C MET A 378 33.12 3.38 -3.68
N ASP A 379 32.44 4.20 -4.49
CA ASP A 379 33.00 5.41 -5.07
C ASP A 379 33.19 6.50 -4.00
N ALA A 380 32.21 6.70 -3.12
CA ALA A 380 32.26 7.72 -2.09
C ALA A 380 33.32 7.45 -1.01
N THR A 381 33.56 6.18 -0.67
CA THR A 381 34.46 5.82 0.43
C THR A 381 35.80 5.25 -0.02
N GLY A 382 35.94 4.98 -1.33
CA GLY A 382 37.14 4.37 -1.88
C GLY A 382 37.40 2.96 -1.37
N ARG A 383 36.37 2.25 -0.88
CA ARG A 383 36.48 0.88 -0.32
C ARG A 383 35.56 -0.08 -1.03
N VAL A 384 36.01 -1.32 -1.24
CA VAL A 384 35.25 -2.38 -1.91
C VAL A 384 34.17 -2.91 -0.96
N ILE A 385 32.90 -2.75 -1.33
CA ILE A 385 31.74 -3.10 -0.48
C ILE A 385 30.97 -4.22 -1.15
N THR A 386 30.60 -5.24 -0.38
CA THR A 386 29.78 -6.34 -0.89
C THR A 386 28.29 -5.96 -0.81
N PRO A 387 27.48 -6.24 -1.86
CA PRO A 387 26.05 -5.99 -1.84
C PRO A 387 25.35 -6.71 -0.68
N GLN A 388 24.50 -5.99 0.05
CA GLN A 388 23.73 -6.49 1.19
C GLN A 388 22.27 -6.11 1.00
N THR A 389 21.36 -6.82 1.68
CA THR A 389 19.94 -6.44 1.73
C THR A 389 19.68 -5.25 2.63
N ASP A 390 20.59 -4.97 3.58
CA ASP A 390 20.51 -3.86 4.53
C ASP A 390 21.45 -2.71 4.10
N TRP A 391 20.85 -1.56 3.76
CA TRP A 391 21.56 -0.35 3.35
C TRP A 391 22.48 0.21 4.45
N THR A 392 22.12 0.03 5.73
CA THR A 392 22.97 0.47 6.85
C THR A 392 24.23 -0.39 6.98
N GLY A 393 24.21 -1.60 6.42
CA GLY A 393 25.36 -2.48 6.31
C GLY A 393 26.47 -1.92 5.44
N PHE A 394 26.15 -1.10 4.43
CA PHE A 394 27.15 -0.47 3.56
C PHE A 394 28.02 0.53 4.33
N ALA A 395 27.40 1.36 5.17
CA ALA A 395 28.14 2.28 6.02
C ALA A 395 29.06 1.55 7.02
N ARG A 396 28.59 0.44 7.60
CA ARG A 396 29.42 -0.38 8.51
C ARG A 396 30.62 -1.02 7.80
N GLN A 397 30.42 -1.54 6.58
CA GLN A 397 31.52 -2.07 5.78
C GLN A 397 32.51 -0.96 5.39
N ALA A 398 32.02 0.22 5.02
CA ALA A 398 32.88 1.33 4.65
C ALA A 398 33.68 1.90 5.84
N ALA A 399 33.08 1.91 7.03
CA ALA A 399 33.76 2.34 8.27
C ALA A 399 34.78 1.32 8.79
N ASN A 400 34.72 0.07 8.34
CA ASN A 400 35.66 -0.95 8.78
C ASN A 400 37.03 -0.71 8.11
N PRO A 401 38.11 -0.44 8.90
CA PRO A 401 39.43 -0.18 8.34
C PRO A 401 40.02 -1.37 7.58
N SER A 402 39.56 -2.59 7.88
CA SER A 402 39.98 -3.83 7.20
C SER A 402 39.32 -4.05 5.83
N THR A 403 38.33 -3.24 5.45
CA THR A 403 37.69 -3.36 4.13
C THR A 403 38.68 -2.88 3.04
N PRO A 404 39.00 -3.70 2.03
CA PRO A 404 39.99 -3.34 1.00
C PRO A 404 39.65 -2.04 0.29
N LEU A 405 40.65 -1.22 -0.01
CA LEU A 405 40.45 -0.01 -0.81
C LEU A 405 40.23 -0.36 -2.28
N THR A 406 39.33 0.37 -2.95
CA THR A 406 39.24 0.39 -4.41
C THR A 406 40.54 0.97 -4.99
N LEU A 407 40.80 0.73 -6.28
CA LEU A 407 41.96 1.31 -6.95
C LEU A 407 41.98 2.85 -6.84
N ALA A 408 40.82 3.49 -6.93
CA ALA A 408 40.68 4.93 -6.73
C ALA A 408 41.02 5.34 -5.28
N GLY A 409 40.54 4.60 -4.29
CA GLY A 409 40.88 4.81 -2.88
C GLY A 409 42.38 4.64 -2.59
N GLN A 410 43.02 3.64 -3.20
CA GLN A 410 44.48 3.45 -3.08
C GLN A 410 45.26 4.63 -3.67
N ASN A 411 44.84 5.17 -4.82
CA ASN A 411 45.47 6.34 -5.41
C ASN A 411 45.31 7.59 -4.53
N GLN A 412 44.13 7.80 -3.93
CA GLN A 412 43.92 8.91 -3.00
C GLN A 412 44.78 8.78 -1.74
N GLN A 413 44.86 7.57 -1.18
CA GLN A 413 45.71 7.29 -0.03
C GLN A 413 47.18 7.57 -0.37
N PHE A 414 47.65 7.12 -1.54
CA PHE A 414 49.01 7.40 -2.00
C PHE A 414 49.30 8.90 -2.14
N VAL A 415 48.36 9.69 -2.68
CA VAL A 415 48.51 11.16 -2.79
C VAL A 415 48.57 11.82 -1.40
N GLN A 416 47.73 11.38 -0.46
CA GLN A 416 47.77 11.89 0.91
C GLN A 416 49.09 11.53 1.61
N ASP A 417 49.57 10.30 1.46
CA ASP A 417 50.85 9.86 2.01
C ASP A 417 52.02 10.65 1.40
N GLN A 418 51.97 10.95 0.10
CA GLN A 418 52.96 11.80 -0.56
C GLN A 418 52.93 13.24 -0.04
N GLN A 419 51.76 13.82 0.21
CA GLN A 419 51.64 15.16 0.80
C GLN A 419 52.17 15.21 2.24
N LEU A 420 51.84 14.19 3.05
CA LEU A 420 52.38 14.05 4.40
C LEU A 420 53.91 13.96 4.38
N TRP A 421 54.45 13.15 3.47
CA TRP A 421 55.89 13.03 3.29
C TRP A 421 56.54 14.37 2.89
N ASN A 422 55.93 15.12 1.96
CA ASN A 422 56.43 16.45 1.58
C ASN A 422 56.41 17.44 2.75
N ASN A 423 55.35 17.40 3.58
CA ASN A 423 55.23 18.26 4.76
C ASN A 423 56.27 17.91 5.83
N ASP A 424 56.47 16.61 6.10
CA ASP A 424 57.49 16.14 7.04
C ASP A 424 58.89 16.51 6.55
N PHE A 425 59.16 16.34 5.26
CA PHE A 425 60.42 16.75 4.65
C PHE A 425 60.66 18.26 4.73
N ALA A 426 59.63 19.08 4.49
CA ALA A 426 59.73 20.54 4.64
C ALA A 426 60.01 20.95 6.10
N LEU A 427 59.39 20.28 7.07
CA LEU A 427 59.64 20.50 8.49
C LEU A 427 61.06 20.12 8.90
N GLU A 428 61.60 19.04 8.35
CA GLU A 428 62.99 18.65 8.56
C GLU A 428 63.97 19.67 7.96
N GLN A 429 63.70 20.16 6.75
CA GLN A 429 64.52 21.23 6.15
C GLN A 429 64.51 22.51 6.97
N TYR A 430 63.34 22.93 7.47
CA TYR A 430 63.24 24.11 8.34
C TYR A 430 64.03 23.92 9.64
N ALA A 431 63.93 22.75 10.29
CA ALA A 431 64.70 22.45 11.48
C ALA A 431 66.21 22.43 11.22
N TYR A 432 66.63 21.94 10.05
CA TYR A 432 68.03 21.96 9.63
C TYR A 432 68.55 23.38 9.38
N GLN A 433 67.77 24.24 8.71
CA GLN A 433 68.11 25.66 8.50
C GLN A 433 68.28 26.38 9.85
N GLN A 434 67.33 26.21 10.77
CA GLN A 434 67.42 26.81 12.10
C GLN A 434 68.68 26.36 12.87
N ALA A 435 69.05 25.08 12.77
CA ALA A 435 70.27 24.58 13.40
C ALA A 435 71.54 25.16 12.75
N ARG A 436 71.55 25.33 11.42
CA ARG A 436 72.66 25.95 10.69
C ARG A 436 72.83 27.42 11.07
N ASP A 437 71.72 28.18 11.15
CA ASP A 437 71.74 29.60 11.51
C ASP A 437 72.25 29.77 12.94
N ALA A 438 71.82 28.92 13.87
CA ALA A 438 72.35 28.94 15.24
C ALA A 438 73.87 28.70 15.32
N ILE A 439 74.43 27.84 14.45
CA ILE A 439 75.88 27.63 14.36
C ILE A 439 76.57 28.85 13.75
N ALA A 440 76.00 29.43 12.69
CA ALA A 440 76.52 30.64 12.05
C ALA A 440 76.56 31.82 13.04
N ASP A 441 75.49 32.02 13.81
CA ASP A 441 75.40 33.05 14.86
C ASP A 441 76.47 32.86 15.94
N GLN A 442 76.75 31.62 16.36
CA GLN A 442 77.81 31.33 17.32
C GLN A 442 79.21 31.64 16.76
N GLN A 443 79.48 31.28 15.51
CA GLN A 443 80.75 31.60 14.86
C GLN A 443 80.92 33.11 14.69
N TRP A 444 79.86 33.79 14.28
CA TRP A 444 79.84 35.23 14.08
C TRP A 444 80.08 35.97 15.40
N LYS A 445 79.42 35.55 16.48
CA LYS A 445 79.67 36.06 17.83
C LYS A 445 81.15 35.89 18.24
N ALA A 446 81.71 34.70 18.02
CA ALA A 446 83.11 34.43 18.37
C ALA A 446 84.09 35.31 17.57
N GLN A 447 83.83 35.54 16.28
CA GLN A 447 84.63 36.46 15.44
C GLN A 447 84.52 37.90 15.93
N PHE A 448 83.30 38.36 16.23
CA PHE A 448 83.07 39.69 16.77
C PHE A 448 83.82 39.91 18.10
N ASP A 449 83.69 38.97 19.04
CA ASP A 449 84.36 39.03 20.33
C ASP A 449 85.91 39.04 20.17
N GLU A 450 86.44 38.32 19.19
CA GLU A 450 87.87 38.34 18.85
C GLU A 450 88.31 39.69 18.26
N SER A 451 87.54 40.26 17.32
CA SER A 451 87.82 41.60 16.77
C SER A 451 87.80 42.69 17.84
N VAL A 452 86.85 42.61 18.79
CA VAL A 452 86.79 43.52 19.94
C VAL A 452 88.02 43.34 20.84
N ARG A 453 88.48 42.10 21.06
CA ARG A 453 89.69 41.83 21.87
C ARG A 453 90.96 42.37 21.21
N GLN A 454 91.09 42.24 19.90
CA GLN A 454 92.31 42.63 19.17
C GLN A 454 92.36 44.13 18.87
N ASN A 455 91.25 44.73 18.42
CA ASN A 455 91.23 46.08 17.84
C ASN A 455 90.36 47.07 18.63
N GLY A 456 89.76 46.63 19.74
CA GLY A 456 88.86 47.44 20.56
C GLY A 456 87.42 47.47 20.05
N LEU A 457 86.53 47.96 20.90
CA LEU A 457 85.09 47.95 20.66
C LEU A 457 84.66 48.81 19.46
N SER A 458 85.32 49.95 19.24
CA SER A 458 84.99 50.86 18.13
C SER A 458 85.17 50.18 16.77
N TYR A 459 86.28 49.45 16.60
CA TYR A 459 86.55 48.70 15.38
C TYR A 459 85.53 47.57 15.16
N GLY A 460 85.17 46.82 16.22
CA GLY A 460 84.14 45.79 16.13
C GLY A 460 82.78 46.34 15.70
N LEU A 461 82.38 47.50 16.21
CA LEU A 461 81.12 48.16 15.84
C LEU A 461 81.12 48.71 14.40
N ASP A 462 82.24 49.23 13.92
CA ASP A 462 82.34 49.70 12.54
C ASP A 462 82.32 48.52 11.55
N MET A 463 83.02 47.42 11.86
CA MET A 463 82.94 46.17 11.09
C MET A 463 81.51 45.60 11.07
N LEU A 464 80.80 45.67 12.20
CA LEU A 464 79.40 45.27 12.28
C LEU A 464 78.50 46.10 11.35
N ARG A 465 78.70 47.42 11.31
CA ARG A 465 77.92 48.32 10.44
C ARG A 465 78.16 48.00 8.97
N GLU A 466 79.40 47.76 8.58
CA GLU A 466 79.75 47.41 7.20
C GLU A 466 79.14 46.06 6.78
N GLN A 467 79.26 45.03 7.63
CA GLN A 467 78.61 43.74 7.37
C GLN A 467 77.09 43.86 7.30
N ASN A 468 76.46 44.64 8.18
CA ASN A 468 75.01 44.82 8.17
C ASN A 468 74.55 45.56 6.89
N GLN A 469 75.33 46.53 6.39
CA GLN A 469 75.06 47.17 5.10
C GLN A 469 75.15 46.18 3.94
N LEU A 470 76.17 45.31 3.92
CA LEU A 470 76.30 44.26 2.91
C LEU A 470 75.15 43.24 2.97
N ALA A 471 74.78 42.79 4.17
CA ALA A 471 73.66 41.87 4.39
C ALA A 471 72.34 42.51 3.94
N TYR A 472 72.12 43.78 4.23
CA TYR A 472 70.94 44.52 3.76
C TYR A 472 70.90 44.62 2.23
N GLN A 473 72.03 44.92 1.58
CA GLN A 473 72.12 44.94 0.12
C GLN A 473 71.80 43.56 -0.48
N GLN A 474 72.36 42.49 0.07
CA GLN A 474 72.08 41.12 -0.38
C GLN A 474 70.61 40.72 -0.15
N ALA A 475 70.04 41.05 1.01
CA ALA A 475 68.63 40.78 1.30
C ALA A 475 67.71 41.58 0.35
N SER A 476 68.06 42.82 0.01
CA SER A 476 67.30 43.63 -0.95
C SER A 476 67.37 43.05 -2.37
N LEU A 477 68.53 42.50 -2.76
CA LEU A 477 68.68 41.80 -4.04
C LEU A 477 67.83 40.52 -4.06
N ALA A 478 67.90 39.70 -3.01
CA ALA A 478 67.13 38.47 -2.90
C ALA A 478 65.60 38.72 -2.89
N LEU A 479 65.14 39.78 -2.21
CA LEU A 479 63.73 40.19 -2.27
C LEU A 479 63.33 40.64 -3.68
N SER A 480 64.21 41.38 -4.38
CA SER A 480 63.95 41.77 -5.77
C SER A 480 63.89 40.58 -6.73
N GLU A 481 64.67 39.52 -6.47
CA GLU A 481 64.64 38.27 -7.22
C GLU A 481 63.36 37.45 -6.91
N ASP A 482 62.93 37.37 -5.64
CA ASP A 482 61.67 36.71 -5.24
C ASP A 482 60.44 37.42 -5.83
N ASP A 483 60.41 38.76 -5.81
CA ASP A 483 59.33 39.53 -6.43
C ASP A 483 59.26 39.29 -7.94
N ASN A 484 60.40 39.15 -8.61
CA ASN A 484 60.46 38.81 -10.03
C ASN A 484 59.90 37.40 -10.26
N LEU A 485 60.33 36.40 -9.46
CA LEU A 485 59.80 35.03 -9.53
C LEU A 485 58.29 34.97 -9.27
N ARG A 486 57.78 35.72 -8.31
CA ARG A 486 56.33 35.84 -8.05
C ARG A 486 55.62 36.47 -9.23
N GLN A 487 56.14 37.54 -9.81
CA GLN A 487 55.54 38.16 -11.00
C GLN A 487 55.48 37.18 -12.17
N TRP A 488 56.54 36.40 -12.41
CA TRP A 488 56.53 35.35 -13.44
C TRP A 488 55.52 34.25 -13.12
N ALA A 489 55.44 33.76 -11.88
CA ALA A 489 54.45 32.75 -11.49
C ALA A 489 53.01 33.27 -11.63
N THR A 490 52.79 34.57 -11.36
CA THR A 490 51.49 35.22 -11.54
C THR A 490 51.14 35.35 -13.02
N LEU A 491 52.11 35.76 -13.85
CA LEU A 491 51.95 35.82 -15.31
C LEU A 491 51.71 34.44 -15.93
N ASP A 492 52.34 33.38 -15.41
CA ASP A 492 52.18 32.01 -15.90
C ASP A 492 50.80 31.45 -15.47
N TYR A 493 50.36 31.75 -14.25
CA TYR A 493 48.99 31.47 -13.80
C TYR A 493 47.96 32.24 -14.64
N GLU A 494 48.20 33.53 -14.91
CA GLU A 494 47.33 34.35 -15.76
C GLU A 494 47.33 33.84 -17.20
N MET A 495 48.46 33.43 -17.80
CA MET A 495 48.50 32.85 -19.14
C MET A 495 47.83 31.47 -19.23
N ALA A 496 47.99 30.64 -18.20
CA ALA A 496 47.28 29.36 -18.12
C ALA A 496 45.76 29.55 -17.99
N ASN A 497 45.32 30.64 -17.34
CA ASN A 497 43.91 30.93 -17.10
C ASN A 497 43.27 31.88 -18.14
N THR A 498 44.06 32.61 -18.93
CA THR A 498 43.55 33.49 -20.01
C THR A 498 43.28 32.77 -21.31
N ASN A 499 43.67 31.50 -21.46
CA ASN A 499 43.21 30.65 -22.56
C ASN A 499 41.81 30.05 -22.29
N THR A 500 41.22 30.33 -21.12
CA THR A 500 39.78 30.19 -20.84
C THR A 500 39.18 31.58 -20.76
N GLY A 501 38.95 32.20 -21.92
CA GLY A 501 38.29 33.50 -22.03
C GLY A 501 36.98 33.54 -21.24
N THR A 502 36.74 34.69 -20.63
CA THR A 502 35.60 35.15 -19.84
C THR A 502 34.20 34.72 -20.33
N GLY A 503 33.88 33.44 -20.28
CA GLY A 503 32.52 32.94 -20.20
C GLY A 503 32.14 32.87 -18.74
N GLN A 504 31.03 33.51 -18.36
CA GLN A 504 30.40 33.23 -17.07
C GLN A 504 30.41 31.72 -16.85
N GLU A 505 30.89 31.25 -15.68
CA GLU A 505 30.80 29.84 -15.31
C GLU A 505 29.35 29.40 -15.53
N TYR A 506 29.16 28.64 -16.59
CA TYR A 506 27.87 28.13 -16.99
C TYR A 506 27.48 27.08 -15.96
N ASN A 507 26.78 27.53 -14.92
CA ASN A 507 26.23 26.70 -13.85
C ASN A 507 24.91 26.03 -14.29
N GLY A 508 24.79 25.74 -15.60
CA GLY A 508 23.61 25.14 -16.19
C GLY A 508 23.76 23.63 -16.41
N MET A 509 22.69 23.01 -16.90
CA MET A 509 22.64 21.57 -17.17
C MET A 509 23.76 21.17 -18.14
N SER A 510 24.45 20.07 -17.84
CA SER A 510 25.47 19.50 -18.73
C SER A 510 24.86 19.07 -20.07
N ALA A 511 25.67 19.00 -21.14
CA ALA A 511 25.24 18.58 -22.47
C ALA A 511 24.43 17.26 -22.46
N ASN A 512 24.83 16.30 -21.62
CA ASN A 512 24.13 15.02 -21.47
C ASN A 512 22.77 15.15 -20.76
N GLN A 513 22.65 16.07 -19.80
CA GLN A 513 21.38 16.36 -19.13
C GLN A 513 20.41 17.05 -20.08
N VAL A 514 20.90 18.00 -20.88
CA VAL A 514 20.10 18.67 -21.92
C VAL A 514 19.65 17.68 -23.00
N LEU A 515 20.55 16.81 -23.48
CA LEU A 515 20.22 15.77 -24.45
C LEU A 515 19.12 14.83 -23.94
N SER A 516 19.24 14.37 -22.69
CA SER A 516 18.26 13.45 -22.08
C SER A 516 16.89 14.12 -21.92
N ALA A 517 16.87 15.38 -21.47
CA ALA A 517 15.63 16.14 -21.32
C ALA A 517 14.92 16.35 -22.68
N LEU A 518 15.67 16.71 -23.71
CA LEU A 518 15.13 16.94 -25.05
C LEU A 518 14.70 15.66 -25.75
N GLN A 519 15.40 14.54 -25.56
CA GLN A 519 14.96 13.24 -26.05
C GLN A 519 13.61 12.85 -25.43
N GLY A 520 13.40 13.10 -24.14
CA GLY A 520 12.11 12.85 -23.50
C GLY A 520 10.97 13.70 -24.06
N GLN A 521 11.26 14.92 -24.51
CA GLN A 521 10.27 15.86 -25.01
C GLN A 521 9.94 15.67 -26.50
N PHE A 522 10.93 15.36 -27.33
CA PHE A 522 10.77 15.31 -28.79
C PHE A 522 10.82 13.90 -29.39
N ALA A 523 11.23 12.88 -28.65
CA ALA A 523 11.14 11.52 -29.17
C ALA A 523 9.68 11.09 -29.22
N ASP A 524 9.29 10.55 -30.37
CA ASP A 524 7.99 9.91 -30.51
C ASP A 524 7.86 8.77 -29.48
N PRO A 525 6.77 8.71 -28.70
CA PRO A 525 6.62 7.74 -27.62
C PRO A 525 6.63 6.29 -28.12
N GLU A 526 6.20 6.03 -29.35
CA GLU A 526 6.14 4.70 -29.95
C GLU A 526 7.45 4.33 -30.64
N THR A 527 8.03 5.23 -31.44
CA THR A 527 9.21 4.87 -32.24
C THR A 527 10.55 5.19 -31.57
N LYS A 528 10.52 6.00 -30.50
CA LYS A 528 11.71 6.58 -29.83
C LYS A 528 12.63 7.36 -30.77
N LYS A 529 12.17 7.69 -31.98
CA LYS A 529 12.90 8.50 -32.94
C LYS A 529 12.41 9.93 -32.84
N ILE A 530 13.34 10.87 -33.00
CA ILE A 530 13.01 12.28 -33.09
C ILE A 530 12.47 12.56 -34.50
N PRO A 531 11.29 13.20 -34.63
CA PRO A 531 10.75 13.58 -35.92
C PRO A 531 11.73 14.45 -36.72
N THR A 532 11.90 14.14 -38.01
CA THR A 532 12.86 14.84 -38.89
C THR A 532 12.26 16.05 -39.61
N ASP A 533 11.04 16.46 -39.27
CA ASP A 533 10.38 17.58 -39.92
C ASP A 533 11.04 18.92 -39.57
N SER A 534 10.96 19.88 -40.49
CA SER A 534 11.68 21.16 -40.37
C SER A 534 11.26 21.97 -39.15
N LYS A 535 10.01 21.83 -38.67
CA LYS A 535 9.52 22.59 -37.51
C LYS A 535 10.05 22.01 -36.21
N THR A 536 10.06 20.68 -36.08
CA THR A 536 10.63 20.01 -34.91
C THR A 536 12.13 20.29 -34.79
N LYS A 537 12.89 20.25 -35.89
CA LYS A 537 14.31 20.61 -35.89
C LYS A 537 14.57 22.05 -35.45
N GLU A 538 13.75 22.99 -35.91
CA GLU A 538 13.84 24.39 -35.49
C GLU A 538 13.51 24.58 -34.00
N SER A 539 12.51 23.84 -33.49
CA SER A 539 12.18 23.86 -32.06
C SER A 539 13.31 23.28 -31.21
N ILE A 540 13.94 22.19 -31.65
CA ILE A 540 15.10 21.60 -30.96
C ILE A 540 16.25 22.61 -30.92
N TYR A 541 16.56 23.25 -32.05
CA TYR A 541 17.61 24.27 -32.13
C TYR A 541 17.39 25.41 -31.14
N GLN A 542 16.18 26.01 -31.13
CA GLN A 542 15.87 27.11 -30.21
C GLN A 542 15.98 26.70 -28.74
N GLN A 543 15.59 25.47 -28.42
CA GLN A 543 15.61 24.99 -27.05
C GLN A 543 17.05 24.70 -26.60
N VAL A 544 17.89 24.07 -27.44
CA VAL A 544 19.32 23.87 -27.17
C VAL A 544 20.04 25.21 -27.00
N ALA A 545 19.80 26.17 -27.90
CA ALA A 545 20.38 27.51 -27.82
C ALA A 545 19.95 28.27 -26.54
N SER A 546 18.70 28.06 -26.09
CA SER A 546 18.19 28.69 -24.87
C SER A 546 18.85 28.18 -23.59
N PHE A 547 19.42 26.96 -23.61
CA PHE A 547 20.18 26.44 -22.48
C PHE A 547 21.50 27.16 -22.28
N GLY A 548 22.07 27.87 -23.27
CA GLY A 548 23.31 28.63 -23.05
C GLY A 548 24.56 27.75 -22.85
N LEU A 549 24.56 26.56 -23.45
CA LEU A 549 25.68 25.62 -23.39
C LEU A 549 26.99 26.26 -23.92
N PRO A 550 28.17 25.84 -23.41
CA PRO A 550 29.45 26.27 -23.95
C PRO A 550 29.56 26.07 -25.46
N ILE A 551 30.18 27.02 -26.16
CA ILE A 551 30.32 27.02 -27.63
C ILE A 551 30.93 25.68 -28.09
N GLY A 552 30.22 24.99 -29.00
CA GLY A 552 30.64 23.72 -29.59
C GLY A 552 30.10 22.48 -28.86
N THR A 553 29.56 22.62 -27.64
CA THR A 553 28.84 21.53 -26.96
C THR A 553 27.36 21.48 -27.35
N ASP A 554 26.77 22.63 -27.67
CA ASP A 554 25.45 22.78 -28.28
C ASP A 554 25.35 22.07 -29.62
N ASP A 555 26.37 22.21 -30.48
CA ASP A 555 26.45 21.50 -31.76
C ASP A 555 26.43 19.98 -31.59
N GLN A 556 27.16 19.45 -30.59
CA GLN A 556 27.18 18.01 -30.31
C GLN A 556 25.81 17.50 -29.88
N VAL A 557 25.09 18.25 -29.04
CA VAL A 557 23.73 17.91 -28.61
C VAL A 557 22.76 17.97 -29.80
N MET A 558 22.84 19.00 -30.63
CA MET A 558 21.99 19.14 -31.82
C MET A 558 22.22 18.02 -32.84
N LEU A 559 23.48 17.66 -33.09
CA LEU A 559 23.84 16.52 -33.94
C LEU A 559 23.30 15.20 -33.38
N ALA A 560 23.41 14.99 -32.05
CA ALA A 560 22.88 13.81 -31.38
C ALA A 560 21.34 13.72 -31.41
N LEU A 561 20.65 14.86 -31.48
CA LEU A 561 19.20 14.96 -31.66
C LEU A 561 18.77 14.84 -33.14
N GLY A 562 19.70 14.62 -34.06
CA GLY A 562 19.42 14.34 -35.47
C GLY A 562 19.37 15.56 -36.39
N LEU A 563 19.83 16.73 -35.94
CA LEU A 563 20.06 17.87 -36.83
C LEU A 563 21.35 17.62 -37.62
N THR A 564 21.37 18.00 -38.90
CA THR A 564 22.61 17.97 -39.69
C THR A 564 23.38 19.28 -39.50
N SER A 565 24.69 19.29 -39.73
CA SER A 565 25.48 20.53 -39.67
C SER A 565 24.94 21.62 -40.60
N LYS A 566 24.30 21.24 -41.72
CA LYS A 566 23.65 22.17 -42.64
C LYS A 566 22.38 22.78 -42.04
N ASP A 567 21.61 22.00 -41.27
CA ASP A 567 20.43 22.50 -40.54
C ASP A 567 20.88 23.52 -39.48
N ILE A 568 21.91 23.18 -38.70
CA ILE A 568 22.48 24.04 -37.65
C ILE A 568 22.94 25.38 -38.25
N GLN A 569 23.78 25.36 -39.29
CA GLN A 569 24.25 26.57 -39.97
C GLN A 569 23.10 27.42 -40.55
N SER A 570 22.04 26.77 -41.06
CA SER A 570 20.87 27.48 -41.57
C SER A 570 20.10 28.17 -40.45
N PHE A 571 20.01 27.56 -39.27
CA PHE A 571 19.36 28.14 -38.10
C PHE A 571 20.23 29.22 -37.44
N ASP A 572 21.54 29.04 -37.32
CA ASP A 572 22.47 30.09 -36.85
C ASP A 572 22.32 31.36 -37.68
N LYS A 573 22.24 31.21 -39.01
CA LYS A 573 22.02 32.32 -39.94
C LYS A 573 20.63 32.93 -39.79
N LYS A 574 19.61 32.13 -39.50
CA LYS A 574 18.22 32.59 -39.34
C LYS A 574 18.02 33.34 -38.02
N TYR A 575 18.64 32.88 -36.94
CA TYR A 575 18.45 33.40 -35.57
C TYR A 575 19.55 34.37 -35.13
N GLY A 576 20.57 34.61 -35.95
CA GLY A 576 21.62 35.56 -35.65
C GLY A 576 22.56 35.09 -34.54
N ALA A 577 22.56 33.79 -34.19
CA ALA A 577 23.52 33.16 -33.29
C ALA A 577 24.88 32.94 -33.98
N GLY A 578 25.29 33.91 -34.82
CA GLY A 578 26.57 33.89 -35.48
C GLY A 578 27.65 33.91 -34.41
N SER A 579 28.36 32.78 -34.29
CA SER A 579 29.66 32.63 -33.65
C SER A 579 30.34 33.98 -33.50
N GLY A 580 30.36 34.48 -32.27
CA GLY A 580 31.14 35.67 -31.93
C GLY A 580 32.55 35.45 -32.46
N LYS A 581 32.91 36.22 -33.48
CA LYS A 581 34.30 36.44 -33.84
C LYS A 581 34.92 37.43 -32.87
#